data_AF-A0A9W7SWN8-F1
#
_entry.id   AF-A0A9W7SWN8-F1
#
_cell.length_a   1.000
_cell.length_b   1.000
_cell.length_c   1.000
_cell.angle_alpha   90.00
_cell.angle_beta   90.00
_cell.angle_gamma   90.00
#
_symmetry.space_group_name_H-M   'P 1'
#
loop_
_entity.id
_entity.type
_entity.pdbx_description
1 polymer ?
#
loop_
_entity_poly.entity_id
_entity_poly.type
_entity_poly.pdbx_seq_one_letter_code
_entity_poly.pdbx_strand_id
1 'polypeptide(L)'
;MPTTTKDTLLSASVHPSGCGLPEAVRNEESPFNTFPVGRQFYEGSMPCFFGTNNFYFESPDTRSRFVYRTAPVRRQHIRQISYTHYTDAYIKMDTTTACSSLQILASLRPLNISIDEDARLLNGRVKARYGEDLIMKYTNLANIPAIRALQKVRGLKEVNFHGEYAGVEQLLKGNMLKPKVGTKSGMKSCKRKAVRDDGIQAKRIRQPPVEF
;
A
#
# COMPACT_ATOMS: atom_id res chain seq x y z
N MET A 1 14.62 -52.75 12.49
CA MET A 1 14.05 -51.72 13.39
C MET A 1 15.18 -50.73 13.66
N PRO A 2 15.11 -49.44 13.28
CA PRO A 2 13.92 -48.58 13.25
C PRO A 2 13.51 -48.11 11.85
N THR A 3 12.21 -47.86 11.72
CA THR A 3 11.51 -47.31 10.56
C THR A 3 11.53 -45.78 10.60
N THR A 4 12.09 -45.15 9.57
CA THR A 4 12.04 -43.69 9.41
C THR A 4 10.79 -43.32 8.61
N THR A 5 9.80 -42.79 9.31
CA THR A 5 8.57 -42.22 8.76
C THR A 5 8.94 -40.94 8.00
N LYS A 6 8.70 -40.89 6.69
CA LYS A 6 8.80 -39.67 5.89
C LYS A 6 7.41 -39.02 5.84
N ASP A 7 7.28 -37.90 6.54
CA ASP A 7 6.10 -37.04 6.44
C ASP A 7 5.99 -36.46 5.04
N THR A 8 4.85 -36.71 4.41
CA THR A 8 4.49 -36.20 3.09
C THR A 8 3.86 -34.83 3.27
N LEU A 9 4.61 -33.76 2.98
CA LEU A 9 4.08 -32.41 2.89
C LEU A 9 3.32 -32.26 1.57
N LEU A 10 2.00 -32.14 1.66
CA LEU A 10 1.12 -31.76 0.55
C LEU A 10 1.41 -30.30 0.15
N SER A 11 2.13 -30.13 -0.95
CA SER A 11 2.23 -28.87 -1.67
C SER A 11 1.00 -28.71 -2.58
N ALA A 12 0.13 -27.76 -2.25
CA ALA A 12 -0.95 -27.35 -3.15
C ALA A 12 -0.40 -26.32 -4.15
N SER A 13 0.00 -26.79 -5.33
CA SER A 13 0.25 -25.97 -6.51
C SER A 13 -1.09 -25.66 -7.19
N VAL A 14 -1.50 -24.40 -7.20
CA VAL A 14 -2.66 -23.94 -7.99
C VAL A 14 -2.13 -23.41 -9.32
N HIS A 15 -2.24 -24.22 -10.36
CA HIS A 15 -2.09 -23.78 -11.75
C HIS A 15 -3.29 -22.89 -12.16
N PRO A 16 -3.07 -21.72 -12.75
CA PRO A 16 -4.14 -20.95 -13.39
C PRO A 16 -4.39 -21.52 -14.80
N SER A 17 -5.26 -22.52 -14.89
CA SER A 17 -5.82 -22.95 -16.17
C SER A 17 -6.84 -21.92 -16.63
N GLY A 18 -6.57 -21.31 -17.79
CA GLY A 18 -7.46 -20.36 -18.43
C GLY A 18 -8.84 -20.96 -18.72
N CYS A 19 -9.86 -20.19 -18.40
CA CYS A 19 -11.19 -20.31 -18.98
C CYS A 19 -11.53 -18.94 -19.58
N GLY A 20 -11.57 -18.88 -20.91
CA GLY A 20 -12.14 -17.75 -21.62
C GLY A 20 -13.61 -17.60 -21.25
N LEU A 21 -14.00 -16.41 -20.82
CA LEU A 21 -15.41 -16.04 -20.67
C LEU A 21 -15.83 -15.28 -21.94
N PRO A 22 -17.01 -15.58 -22.51
CA PRO A 22 -17.52 -14.88 -23.67
C PRO A 22 -17.91 -13.44 -23.31
N GLU A 23 -17.57 -12.51 -24.21
CA GLU A 23 -18.14 -11.17 -24.25
C GLU A 23 -19.66 -11.26 -24.41
N ALA A 24 -20.39 -10.82 -23.38
CA ALA A 24 -21.71 -10.16 -23.42
C ALA A 24 -22.59 -10.58 -22.25
N VAL A 25 -22.44 -9.92 -21.09
CA VAL A 25 -23.60 -9.58 -20.25
C VAL A 25 -23.37 -8.19 -19.68
N ARG A 26 -24.27 -7.30 -20.07
CA ARG A 26 -24.40 -5.90 -19.67
C ARG A 26 -24.71 -5.83 -18.17
N ASN A 27 -24.16 -4.80 -17.50
CA ASN A 27 -24.68 -4.15 -16.30
C ASN A 27 -25.77 -4.92 -15.52
N GLU A 28 -25.36 -5.87 -14.69
CA GLU A 28 -26.18 -6.30 -13.56
C GLU A 28 -25.52 -5.81 -12.28
N GLU A 29 -26.21 -4.88 -11.61
CA GLU A 29 -25.93 -4.50 -10.24
C GLU A 29 -25.91 -5.76 -9.39
N SER A 30 -24.75 -6.02 -8.79
CA SER A 30 -24.50 -7.14 -7.88
C SER A 30 -25.67 -7.34 -6.87
N PRO A 31 -26.31 -8.52 -6.81
CA PRO A 31 -27.48 -8.77 -5.95
C PRO A 31 -27.14 -8.92 -4.46
N PHE A 32 -25.94 -8.53 -4.02
CA PHE A 32 -25.56 -8.55 -2.60
C PHE A 32 -26.21 -7.42 -1.77
N ASN A 33 -27.23 -6.73 -2.29
CA ASN A 33 -27.78 -5.52 -1.69
C ASN A 33 -29.07 -5.69 -0.87
N THR A 34 -29.52 -6.90 -0.54
CA THR A 34 -30.90 -7.07 -0.04
C THR A 34 -31.12 -8.02 1.14
N PHE A 35 -30.15 -8.16 2.06
CA PHE A 35 -30.47 -8.61 3.43
C PHE A 35 -29.74 -7.75 4.47
N PRO A 36 -30.46 -7.08 5.41
CA PRO A 36 -29.85 -6.31 6.50
C PRO A 36 -28.86 -7.15 7.32
N VAL A 37 -29.18 -8.43 7.45
CA VAL A 37 -28.39 -9.47 8.09
C VAL A 37 -27.03 -9.62 7.37
N GLY A 38 -27.04 -9.70 6.04
CA GLY A 38 -25.82 -9.81 5.23
C GLY A 38 -24.89 -8.60 5.38
N ARG A 39 -25.46 -7.38 5.47
CA ARG A 39 -24.69 -6.17 5.70
C ARG A 39 -24.06 -6.13 7.10
N GLN A 40 -24.81 -6.49 8.14
CA GLN A 40 -24.29 -6.54 9.50
C GLN A 40 -23.19 -7.59 9.67
N PHE A 41 -23.39 -8.78 9.10
CA PHE A 41 -22.33 -9.81 9.08
C PHE A 41 -21.12 -9.35 8.30
N TYR A 42 -21.31 -8.67 7.17
CA TYR A 42 -20.21 -8.13 6.38
C TYR A 42 -19.42 -7.05 7.15
N GLU A 43 -20.12 -6.07 7.75
CA GLU A 43 -19.49 -5.01 8.55
C GLU A 43 -18.79 -5.58 9.81
N GLY A 44 -19.36 -6.60 10.44
CA GLY A 44 -18.78 -7.27 11.61
C GLY A 44 -17.60 -8.19 11.27
N SER A 45 -17.64 -8.87 10.13
CA SER A 45 -16.59 -9.82 9.72
C SER A 45 -15.36 -9.13 9.11
N MET A 46 -15.53 -7.97 8.48
CA MET A 46 -14.45 -7.21 7.86
C MET A 46 -13.27 -6.94 8.81
N PRO A 47 -13.47 -6.37 10.02
CA PRO A 47 -12.39 -6.15 10.97
C PRO A 47 -11.67 -7.44 11.36
N CYS A 48 -12.41 -8.54 11.55
CA CYS A 48 -11.84 -9.83 11.89
C CYS A 48 -10.96 -10.36 10.75
N PHE A 49 -11.47 -10.36 9.52
CA PHE A 49 -10.77 -10.88 8.35
C PHE A 49 -9.50 -10.07 8.05
N PHE A 50 -9.62 -8.74 7.89
CA PHE A 50 -8.46 -7.91 7.54
C PHE A 50 -7.52 -7.67 8.73
N GLY A 51 -8.03 -7.77 9.95
CA GLY A 51 -7.25 -7.53 11.17
C GLY A 51 -6.44 -8.72 11.64
N THR A 52 -6.87 -9.93 11.33
CA THR A 52 -6.23 -11.17 11.83
C THR A 52 -5.34 -11.82 10.77
N ASN A 53 -5.70 -11.69 9.49
CA ASN A 53 -4.95 -12.34 8.42
C ASN A 53 -3.64 -11.62 8.10
N ASN A 54 -2.62 -12.42 7.80
CA ASN A 54 -1.37 -11.96 7.21
C ASN A 54 -1.49 -11.96 5.68
N PHE A 55 -1.38 -10.79 5.05
CA PHE A 55 -1.38 -10.69 3.60
C PHE A 55 0.05 -10.80 3.06
N TYR A 56 0.37 -11.94 2.45
CA TYR A 56 1.67 -12.20 1.83
C TYR A 56 1.70 -11.77 0.35
N PHE A 57 2.78 -11.13 -0.07
CA PHE A 57 2.99 -10.73 -1.47
C PHE A 57 4.42 -11.04 -1.92
N GLU A 58 4.55 -11.81 -3.00
CA GLU A 58 5.84 -12.05 -3.65
C GLU A 58 6.29 -10.82 -4.45
N SER A 59 5.36 -10.09 -5.06
CA SER A 59 5.67 -8.95 -5.92
C SER A 59 5.28 -7.60 -5.29
N PRO A 60 6.16 -6.57 -5.39
CA PRO A 60 5.79 -5.21 -4.99
C PRO A 60 4.58 -4.65 -5.76
N ASP A 61 4.41 -5.01 -7.03
CA ASP A 61 3.29 -4.52 -7.86
C ASP A 61 1.96 -5.11 -7.40
N THR A 62 1.90 -6.42 -7.12
CA THR A 62 0.66 -7.06 -6.63
C THR A 62 0.25 -6.50 -5.28
N ARG A 63 1.21 -6.25 -4.38
CA ARG A 63 0.98 -5.55 -3.11
C ARG A 63 0.42 -4.14 -3.34
N SER A 64 1.06 -3.36 -4.23
CA SER A 64 0.62 -2.00 -4.55
C SER A 64 -0.82 -2.00 -5.05
N ARG A 65 -1.13 -2.85 -6.03
CA ARG A 65 -2.48 -3.02 -6.58
C ARG A 65 -3.49 -3.44 -5.53
N PHE A 66 -3.14 -4.39 -4.65
CA PHE A 66 -4.00 -4.80 -3.55
C PHE A 66 -4.34 -3.60 -2.65
N VAL A 67 -3.34 -2.82 -2.23
CA VAL A 67 -3.57 -1.64 -1.38
C VAL A 67 -4.45 -0.60 -2.09
N TYR A 68 -4.14 -0.26 -3.34
CA TYR A 68 -4.88 0.77 -4.08
C TYR A 68 -6.30 0.34 -4.50
N ARG A 69 -6.53 -0.95 -4.77
CA ARG A 69 -7.86 -1.47 -5.14
C ARG A 69 -8.73 -1.80 -3.95
N THR A 70 -8.14 -2.08 -2.78
CA THR A 70 -8.91 -2.29 -1.55
C THR A 70 -9.65 -1.02 -1.18
N ALA A 71 -10.95 -1.08 -0.86
CA ALA A 71 -11.73 0.09 -0.47
C ALA A 71 -11.16 0.77 0.79
N PRO A 72 -11.20 2.11 0.92
CA PRO A 72 -10.64 2.82 2.07
C PRO A 72 -11.09 2.29 3.44
N VAL A 73 -12.37 1.91 3.58
CA VAL A 73 -12.93 1.33 4.81
C VAL A 73 -12.22 0.02 5.17
N ARG A 74 -11.99 -0.86 4.19
CA ARG A 74 -11.27 -2.13 4.39
C ARG A 74 -9.80 -1.92 4.75
N ARG A 75 -9.13 -0.92 4.16
CA ARG A 75 -7.71 -0.62 4.43
C ARG A 75 -7.45 -0.30 5.89
N GLN A 76 -8.41 0.30 6.59
CA GLN A 76 -8.31 0.65 8.01
C GLN A 76 -8.25 -0.58 8.92
N HIS A 77 -8.60 -1.76 8.41
CA HIS A 77 -8.56 -3.00 9.17
C HIS A 77 -7.31 -3.83 8.89
N ILE A 78 -6.55 -3.54 7.82
CA ILE A 78 -5.33 -4.29 7.49
C ILE A 78 -4.26 -4.03 8.57
N ARG A 79 -3.91 -5.08 9.32
CA ARG A 79 -2.92 -5.01 10.39
C ARG A 79 -1.56 -5.58 10.01
N GLN A 80 -1.51 -6.61 9.19
CA GLN A 80 -0.29 -7.37 8.93
C GLN A 80 -0.04 -7.58 7.45
N ILE A 81 1.17 -7.26 7.01
CA ILE A 81 1.63 -7.54 5.64
C ILE A 81 2.99 -8.22 5.74
N SER A 82 3.18 -9.23 4.90
CA SER A 82 4.46 -9.86 4.64
C SER A 82 4.77 -9.73 3.15
N TYR A 83 6.01 -9.43 2.78
CA TYR A 83 6.37 -9.44 1.37
C TYR A 83 7.83 -9.78 1.15
N THR A 84 8.10 -10.34 -0.04
CA THR A 84 9.46 -10.52 -0.54
C THR A 84 9.84 -9.32 -1.41
N HIS A 85 11.00 -8.74 -1.15
CA HIS A 85 11.58 -7.66 -1.92
C HIS A 85 12.70 -8.25 -2.77
N TYR A 86 12.41 -8.44 -4.06
CA TYR A 86 13.44 -8.83 -5.01
C TYR A 86 14.29 -7.62 -5.35
N THR A 87 15.55 -7.70 -4.95
CA THR A 87 16.58 -6.73 -5.29
C THR A 87 17.19 -7.16 -6.62
N ASP A 88 16.38 -7.19 -7.68
CA ASP A 88 16.95 -7.37 -9.02
C ASP A 88 17.56 -6.02 -9.42
N ALA A 89 18.78 -6.02 -9.97
CA ALA A 89 19.58 -4.81 -10.21
C ALA A 89 18.88 -3.74 -11.08
N TYR A 90 17.80 -4.15 -11.75
CA TYR A 90 16.83 -3.30 -12.42
C TYR A 90 15.71 -2.90 -11.45
N ILE A 91 16.05 -2.18 -10.37
CA ILE A 91 15.06 -1.57 -9.47
C ILE A 91 14.18 -0.62 -10.30
N LYS A 92 13.08 -1.16 -10.85
CA LYS A 92 12.11 -0.43 -11.66
C LYS A 92 11.44 0.63 -10.78
N MET A 93 11.10 1.77 -11.40
CA MET A 93 10.34 2.87 -10.80
C MET A 93 9.16 2.39 -9.92
N ASP A 94 8.53 1.28 -10.30
CA ASP A 94 7.37 0.68 -9.62
C ASP A 94 7.62 0.25 -8.16
N THR A 95 8.87 -0.05 -7.79
CA THR A 95 9.22 -0.42 -6.42
C THR A 95 9.02 0.73 -5.43
N THR A 96 9.25 1.98 -5.85
CA THR A 96 9.08 3.16 -4.99
C THR A 96 7.60 3.41 -4.70
N THR A 97 6.75 3.31 -5.72
CA THR A 97 5.29 3.43 -5.60
C THR A 97 4.75 2.33 -4.70
N ALA A 98 5.19 1.10 -4.92
CA ALA A 98 4.81 -0.03 -4.09
C ALA A 98 5.21 0.17 -2.62
N CYS A 99 6.42 0.65 -2.33
CA CYS A 99 6.84 0.90 -0.94
C CYS A 99 6.06 2.07 -0.31
N SER A 100 5.73 3.07 -1.12
CA SER A 100 4.92 4.22 -0.68
C SER A 100 3.48 3.84 -0.35
N SER A 101 2.92 2.81 -1.01
CA SER A 101 1.54 2.37 -0.74
C SER A 101 1.33 1.90 0.70
N LEU A 102 2.38 1.38 1.36
CA LEU A 102 2.32 0.97 2.77
C LEU A 102 1.96 2.14 3.71
N GLN A 103 2.29 3.39 3.34
CA GLN A 103 1.97 4.58 4.15
C GLN A 103 0.46 4.86 4.21
N ILE A 104 -0.33 4.31 3.27
CA ILE A 104 -1.78 4.43 3.21
C ILE A 104 -2.44 3.58 4.31
N LEU A 105 -1.79 2.51 4.75
CA LEU A 105 -2.31 1.57 5.73
C LEU A 105 -2.08 2.09 7.15
N ALA A 106 -2.95 2.99 7.61
CA ALA A 106 -2.85 3.61 8.92
C ALA A 106 -2.84 2.62 10.10
N SER A 107 -3.40 1.44 9.88
CA SER A 107 -3.55 0.39 10.88
C SER A 107 -2.45 -0.66 10.87
N LEU A 108 -1.52 -0.61 9.91
CA LEU A 108 -0.43 -1.57 9.79
C LEU A 108 0.41 -1.59 11.08
N ARG A 109 0.60 -2.77 11.67
CA ARG A 109 1.33 -2.97 12.94
C ARG A 109 2.59 -3.80 12.72
N PRO A 110 2.51 -5.12 12.46
CA PRO A 110 3.66 -5.87 11.97
C PRO A 110 3.83 -5.71 10.46
N LEU A 111 5.07 -5.50 10.06
CA LEU A 111 5.51 -5.60 8.67
C LEU A 111 6.67 -6.60 8.60
N ASN A 112 6.46 -7.70 7.87
CA ASN A 112 7.51 -8.68 7.62
C ASN A 112 8.09 -8.47 6.22
N ILE A 113 9.41 -8.29 6.15
CA ILE A 113 10.13 -8.01 4.91
C ILE A 113 11.14 -9.13 4.74
N SER A 114 10.94 -9.97 3.73
CA SER A 114 12.01 -10.78 3.19
C SER A 114 12.69 -9.96 2.10
N ILE A 115 14.00 -9.86 2.11
CA ILE A 115 14.76 -9.29 0.99
C ILE A 115 15.43 -10.47 0.31
N ASP A 116 15.34 -10.56 -1.00
CA ASP A 116 16.12 -11.50 -1.79
C ASP A 116 17.20 -10.67 -2.48
N GLU A 117 18.40 -10.67 -1.91
CA GLU A 117 19.57 -10.04 -2.53
C GLU A 117 20.26 -11.03 -3.45
N ASP A 118 20.34 -10.67 -4.73
CA ASP A 118 21.41 -11.20 -5.57
C ASP A 118 22.73 -10.66 -4.97
N ALA A 119 23.60 -11.54 -4.48
CA ALA A 119 24.90 -11.23 -3.86
C ALA A 119 25.79 -10.29 -4.70
N ARG A 120 25.45 -10.13 -5.98
CA ARG A 120 26.02 -9.18 -6.93
C ARG A 120 25.80 -7.71 -6.56
N LEU A 121 24.74 -7.36 -5.84
CA LEU A 121 24.47 -5.98 -5.43
C LEU A 121 25.40 -5.53 -4.30
N LEU A 122 25.55 -6.31 -3.23
CA LEU A 122 26.40 -5.92 -2.09
C LEU A 122 27.89 -5.77 -2.44
N ASN A 123 28.38 -6.54 -3.42
CA ASN A 123 29.80 -6.53 -3.80
C ASN A 123 30.17 -5.40 -4.78
N GLY A 124 29.24 -4.50 -5.10
CA GLY A 124 29.50 -3.37 -6.00
C GLY A 124 29.77 -3.79 -7.46
N ARG A 125 29.57 -5.07 -7.79
CA ARG A 125 29.86 -5.67 -9.11
C ARG A 125 28.70 -6.57 -9.51
N VAL A 126 27.74 -5.99 -10.22
CA VAL A 126 26.77 -6.78 -10.95
C VAL A 126 27.37 -7.09 -12.31
N LYS A 127 27.74 -8.34 -12.57
CA LYS A 127 28.11 -8.72 -13.95
C LYS A 127 26.88 -8.57 -14.83
N ALA A 128 26.93 -7.66 -15.80
CA ALA A 128 25.93 -7.60 -16.85
C ALA A 128 25.86 -8.96 -17.58
N ARG A 129 24.70 -9.26 -18.18
CA ARG A 129 24.55 -10.44 -19.06
C ARG A 129 25.61 -10.52 -20.19
N TYR A 130 26.32 -9.41 -20.46
CA TYR A 130 27.36 -9.29 -21.48
C TYR A 130 28.79 -9.14 -20.93
N GLY A 131 29.03 -9.42 -19.64
CA GLY A 131 30.39 -9.46 -19.08
C GLY A 131 30.97 -8.11 -18.65
N GLU A 132 30.23 -7.01 -18.78
CA GLU A 132 30.62 -5.71 -18.24
C GLU A 132 30.22 -5.59 -16.76
N ASP A 133 31.12 -5.05 -15.94
CA ASP A 133 30.83 -4.73 -14.53
C ASP A 133 29.85 -3.54 -14.48
N LEU A 134 28.59 -3.80 -14.14
CA LEU A 134 27.64 -2.72 -13.84
C LEU A 134 28.04 -2.11 -12.51
N ILE A 135 28.52 -0.88 -12.58
CA ILE A 135 28.72 -0.02 -11.41
C ILE A 135 27.36 0.19 -10.75
N MET A 136 27.25 -0.18 -9.47
CA MET A 136 26.06 0.12 -8.68
C MET A 136 25.78 1.63 -8.71
N LYS A 137 24.60 2.00 -9.21
CA LYS A 137 24.14 3.39 -9.30
C LYS A 137 24.13 4.12 -7.94
N TYR A 138 24.08 3.38 -6.84
CA TYR A 138 24.00 3.92 -5.48
C TYR A 138 25.12 3.35 -4.60
N THR A 139 26.01 4.21 -4.14
CA THR A 139 27.10 3.88 -3.20
C THR A 139 26.60 3.73 -1.75
N ASN A 140 25.41 4.27 -1.45
CA ASN A 140 24.81 4.25 -0.12
C ASN A 140 23.39 3.69 -0.21
N LEU A 141 23.08 2.67 0.61
CA LEU A 141 21.77 2.02 0.69
C LEU A 141 20.63 3.00 0.99
N ALA A 142 20.88 4.05 1.78
CA ALA A 142 19.88 5.07 2.10
C ALA A 142 19.44 5.89 0.87
N ASN A 143 20.26 5.94 -0.18
CA ASN A 143 19.95 6.67 -1.41
C ASN A 143 19.12 5.85 -2.39
N ILE A 144 18.95 4.55 -2.16
CA ILE A 144 18.10 3.69 -2.98
C ILE A 144 16.64 4.18 -2.83
N PRO A 145 15.94 4.53 -3.93
CA PRO A 145 14.58 5.09 -3.87
C PRO A 145 13.58 4.23 -3.07
N ALA A 146 13.63 2.91 -3.24
CA ALA A 146 12.78 1.97 -2.51
C ALA A 146 13.05 2.00 -1.00
N ILE A 147 14.32 2.00 -0.58
CA ILE A 147 14.73 2.11 0.83
C ILE A 147 14.28 3.46 1.40
N ARG A 148 14.50 4.56 0.67
CA ARG A 148 14.06 5.89 1.09
C ARG A 148 12.54 5.98 1.23
N ALA A 149 11.77 5.28 0.39
CA ALA A 149 10.32 5.20 0.53
C ALA A 149 9.89 4.40 1.76
N LEU A 150 10.58 3.29 2.07
CA LEU A 150 10.33 2.49 3.27
C LEU A 150 10.66 3.26 4.55
N GLN A 151 11.74 4.05 4.58
CA GLN A 151 12.09 4.92 5.71
C GLN A 151 11.00 5.94 6.07
N LYS A 152 10.10 6.28 5.12
CA LYS A 152 8.97 7.18 5.36
C LYS A 152 7.78 6.48 6.01
N VAL A 153 7.70 5.15 5.94
CA VAL A 153 6.71 4.37 6.70
C VAL A 153 7.07 4.52 8.19
N ARG A 154 6.10 4.88 9.03
CA ARG A 154 6.29 5.14 10.46
C ARG A 154 5.08 4.63 11.25
N GLY A 155 5.27 4.44 12.55
CA GLY A 155 4.23 4.01 13.48
C GLY A 155 3.95 2.52 13.46
N LEU A 156 4.87 1.72 12.92
CA LEU A 156 4.82 0.27 13.00
C LEU A 156 5.13 -0.17 14.43
N LYS A 157 4.47 -1.23 14.90
CA LYS A 157 4.74 -1.82 16.21
C LYS A 157 5.94 -2.76 16.12
N GLU A 158 6.07 -3.43 14.98
CA GLU A 158 7.04 -4.49 14.77
C GLU A 158 7.47 -4.49 13.29
N VAL A 159 8.76 -4.67 13.06
CA VAL A 159 9.32 -4.85 11.72
C VAL A 159 10.29 -6.01 11.79
N ASN A 160 9.96 -7.07 11.07
CA ASN A 160 10.75 -8.28 11.01
C ASN A 160 11.42 -8.38 9.65
N PHE A 161 12.74 -8.58 9.67
CA PHE A 161 13.52 -8.85 8.48
C PHE A 161 13.84 -10.33 8.45
N HIS A 162 13.64 -10.94 7.28
CA HIS A 162 13.98 -12.33 7.03
C HIS A 162 15.15 -12.39 6.04
N GLY A 163 16.22 -13.09 6.43
CA GLY A 163 17.48 -13.22 5.70
C GLY A 163 18.64 -12.43 6.32
N GLU A 164 19.82 -12.50 5.71
CA GLU A 164 21.07 -11.96 6.27
C GLU A 164 21.31 -10.50 5.84
N TYR A 165 20.54 -9.55 6.41
CA TYR A 165 20.53 -8.16 5.94
C TYR A 165 20.74 -7.11 7.04
N ALA A 166 21.79 -7.26 7.85
CA ALA A 166 22.05 -6.41 9.01
C ALA A 166 22.08 -4.90 8.69
N GLY A 167 22.67 -4.51 7.55
CA GLY A 167 22.79 -3.10 7.16
C GLY A 167 21.46 -2.43 6.81
N VAL A 168 20.61 -3.13 6.04
CA VAL A 168 19.27 -2.63 5.66
C VAL A 168 18.33 -2.67 6.86
N GLU A 169 18.40 -3.73 7.67
CA GLU A 169 17.62 -3.84 8.90
C GLU A 169 17.92 -2.67 9.85
N GLN A 170 19.20 -2.42 10.16
CA GLN A 170 19.58 -1.31 11.04
C GLN A 170 19.07 0.04 10.52
N LEU A 171 19.16 0.27 9.21
CA LEU A 171 18.74 1.52 8.58
C LEU A 171 17.21 1.73 8.59
N LEU A 172 16.43 0.67 8.36
CA LEU A 172 14.97 0.73 8.24
C LEU A 172 14.27 0.64 9.59
N LYS A 173 14.66 -0.32 10.44
CA LYS A 173 14.00 -0.63 11.72
C LYS A 173 13.95 0.61 12.62
N GLY A 174 15.06 1.36 12.70
CA GLY A 174 15.14 2.57 13.52
C GLY A 174 14.20 3.71 13.06
N ASN A 175 13.85 3.78 11.78
CA ASN A 175 12.95 4.82 11.27
C ASN A 175 11.48 4.38 11.28
N MET A 176 11.21 3.11 10.97
CA MET A 176 9.86 2.59 10.81
C MET A 176 9.10 2.41 12.13
N LEU A 177 9.83 2.16 13.23
CA LEU A 177 9.28 2.06 14.58
C LEU A 177 9.01 3.42 15.23
N LYS A 178 9.53 4.52 14.67
CA LYS A 178 9.26 5.86 15.21
C LYS A 178 7.77 6.16 15.13
N PRO A 179 7.19 6.86 16.13
CA PRO A 179 5.79 7.22 16.08
C PRO A 179 5.48 8.04 14.83
N LYS A 180 4.29 7.82 14.26
CA LYS A 180 3.81 8.64 13.15
C LYS A 180 3.67 10.06 13.68
N VAL A 181 4.43 11.00 13.11
CA VAL A 181 4.29 12.41 13.45
C VAL A 181 2.89 12.78 13.02
N GLY A 182 1.98 12.91 13.98
CA GLY A 182 0.64 13.36 13.70
C GLY A 182 0.78 14.71 13.04
N THR A 183 0.49 14.79 11.74
CA THR A 183 -0.11 16.00 11.20
C THR A 183 -1.36 16.16 12.02
N LYS A 184 -1.26 16.92 13.12
CA LYS A 184 -2.42 17.61 13.68
C LYS A 184 -3.06 18.20 12.45
N SER A 185 -4.23 17.68 12.07
CA SER A 185 -5.12 18.41 11.20
C SER A 185 -5.42 19.66 11.99
N GLY A 186 -4.57 20.66 11.85
CA GLY A 186 -4.96 22.02 12.06
C GLY A 186 -6.13 22.16 11.14
N MET A 187 -7.33 21.99 11.70
CA MET A 187 -8.46 22.82 11.35
C MET A 187 -7.88 24.23 11.36
N LYS A 188 -7.32 24.64 10.21
CA LYS A 188 -7.26 26.03 9.83
C LYS A 188 -8.73 26.38 9.84
N SER A 189 -9.20 26.87 10.97
CA SER A 189 -10.46 27.57 11.03
C SER A 189 -10.30 28.65 9.98
N CYS A 190 -10.90 28.42 8.82
CA CYS A 190 -11.26 29.51 7.94
C CYS A 190 -12.21 30.36 8.77
N LYS A 191 -11.65 31.29 9.53
CA LYS A 191 -12.35 32.48 9.98
C LYS A 191 -12.81 33.13 8.69
N ARG A 192 -14.03 32.80 8.26
CA ARG A 192 -14.77 33.62 7.30
C ARG A 192 -14.74 35.01 7.92
N LYS A 193 -14.04 35.95 7.28
CA LYS A 193 -14.30 37.35 7.56
C LYS A 193 -15.79 37.54 7.31
N ALA A 194 -16.53 37.95 8.33
CA ALA A 194 -17.88 38.44 8.13
C ALA A 194 -17.78 39.54 7.07
N VAL A 195 -18.35 39.28 5.89
CA VAL A 195 -18.63 40.32 4.92
C VAL A 195 -19.64 41.21 5.62
N ARG A 196 -19.24 42.46 5.90
CA ARG A 196 -20.19 43.48 6.29
C ARG A 196 -21.19 43.61 5.15
N ASP A 197 -22.44 43.36 5.48
CA ASP A 197 -23.59 43.55 4.62
C ASP A 197 -23.82 45.07 4.52
N ASP A 198 -22.97 45.75 3.77
CA ASP A 198 -23.14 47.18 3.48
C ASP A 198 -24.19 47.28 2.37
N GLY A 199 -25.39 47.69 2.82
CA GLY A 199 -26.66 47.71 2.09
C GLY A 199 -26.58 48.13 0.63
N ILE A 200 -27.02 47.22 -0.23
CA ILE A 200 -27.47 47.56 -1.58
C ILE A 200 -28.89 48.09 -1.46
N GLN A 201 -29.03 49.41 -1.46
CA GLN A 201 -30.32 50.07 -1.64
C GLN A 201 -30.93 49.68 -2.99
N ALA A 202 -32.16 49.16 -2.95
CA ALA A 202 -32.98 48.90 -4.11
C ALA A 202 -33.22 50.19 -4.91
N LYS A 203 -32.53 50.35 -6.05
CA LYS A 203 -32.87 51.39 -7.03
C LYS A 203 -34.15 50.98 -7.77
N ARG A 204 -35.22 51.68 -7.40
CA ARG A 204 -36.54 51.75 -8.05
C ARG A 204 -36.35 52.02 -9.55
N ILE A 205 -36.65 51.03 -10.38
CA ILE A 205 -36.75 51.18 -11.84
C ILE A 205 -37.95 52.09 -12.11
N ARG A 206 -37.72 53.28 -12.65
CA ARG A 206 -38.77 54.13 -13.21
C ARG A 206 -39.08 53.57 -14.60
N GLN A 207 -40.30 53.09 -14.81
CA GLN A 207 -40.82 52.85 -16.15
C GLN A 207 -40.97 54.19 -16.88
N PRO A 208 -40.60 54.29 -18.16
CA PRO A 208 -40.89 55.47 -18.97
C PRO A 208 -42.39 55.59 -19.27
N PRO A 209 -42.91 56.82 -19.47
CA PRO A 209 -44.31 57.05 -19.74
C PRO A 209 -44.72 56.53 -21.12
N VAL A 210 -45.94 55.98 -21.16
CA VAL A 210 -46.68 55.65 -22.37
C VAL A 210 -47.17 56.95 -22.98
N GLU A 211 -46.72 57.29 -24.18
CA GLU A 211 -47.38 58.29 -25.02
C GLU A 211 -48.36 57.57 -25.95
N PHE A 212 -49.59 58.08 -26.00
CA PHE A 212 -50.67 57.68 -26.89
C PHE A 212 -50.55 58.41 -28.23
#